data_AF-A0A327KUH9-F1
#
_entry.id   AF-A0A327KUH9-F1
#
_cell.length_a   1.000
_cell.length_b   1.000
_cell.length_c   1.000
_cell.angle_alpha   90.00
_cell.angle_beta   90.00
_cell.angle_gamma   90.00
#
_symmetry.space_group_name_H-M   'P 1'
#
loop_
_entity.id
_entity.type
_entity.pdbx_description
1 polymer ?
#
loop_
_entity_poly.entity_id
_entity_poly.type
_entity_poly.pdbx_seq_one_letter_code
_entity_poly.pdbx_strand_id
1 'polypeptide(L)'
;MTAPLAPRDAAEAEEAVRWAVSAGKTLEVVGRGSKRALGRPAQTDATLDLSGLAGITLYEPKELVLSARAGTPIAAVQTLVAENNQELAFEPMDFSALLGGEPGAGSLGGVLATNLSGPRRIKAGAARDHFLGFAAVSGRGETFKAGGRVVKNVTGYDLSKLMAGSFGTLAALTDVTIKTLPRAETEASVLVLGLSPEAAVAAMAAAMGSPFEVSAAAHLPAGVAGRTGVAGLPDGRAVTALRLEGVGPSVAHRRDGLLRLLAAHGACECLAVDASRALWTTVRDVTPFRSSGSPDTDRPVWRISTAPSRGAE
;
A
#
# COMPACT_ATOMS: atom_id res chain seq x y z
N MET A 1 -13.08 28.91 -3.56
CA MET A 1 -12.11 28.07 -2.82
C MET A 1 -11.01 28.99 -2.33
N THR A 2 -10.79 29.05 -1.03
CA THR A 2 -9.63 29.71 -0.41
C THR A 2 -8.33 29.02 -0.88
N ALA A 3 -7.25 29.77 -1.02
CA ALA A 3 -5.95 29.20 -1.35
C ALA A 3 -5.51 28.20 -0.26
N PRO A 4 -4.85 27.08 -0.61
CA PRO A 4 -4.38 26.13 0.39
C PRO A 4 -3.31 26.74 1.28
N LEU A 5 -3.33 26.37 2.57
CA LEU A 5 -2.26 26.67 3.53
C LEU A 5 -1.12 25.70 3.24
N ALA A 6 0.00 26.20 2.70
CA ALA A 6 1.13 25.38 2.25
C ALA A 6 2.39 25.66 3.10
N PRO A 7 2.51 25.04 4.29
CA PRO A 7 3.67 25.24 5.16
C PRO A 7 4.97 24.71 4.55
N ARG A 8 6.05 25.43 4.81
CA ARG A 8 7.42 25.11 4.35
C ARG A 8 8.19 24.24 5.35
N ASP A 9 7.76 24.25 6.61
CA ASP A 9 8.31 23.45 7.69
C ASP A 9 7.25 23.06 8.73
N ALA A 10 7.67 22.35 9.78
CA ALA A 10 6.78 21.90 10.85
C ALA A 10 6.22 23.04 11.71
N ALA A 11 6.96 24.16 11.85
CA ALA A 11 6.50 25.30 12.64
C ALA A 11 5.36 26.04 11.92
N GLU A 12 5.48 26.22 10.61
CA GLU A 12 4.39 26.79 9.80
C GLU A 12 3.16 25.88 9.75
N ALA A 13 3.35 24.55 9.79
CA ALA A 13 2.25 23.62 9.90
C ALA A 13 1.51 23.76 11.25
N GLU A 14 2.26 23.97 12.34
CA GLU A 14 1.71 24.27 13.67
C GLU A 14 0.92 25.58 13.67
N GLU A 15 1.48 26.64 13.10
CA GLU A 15 0.82 27.95 12.98
C GLU A 15 -0.47 27.86 12.15
N ALA A 16 -0.47 27.11 11.04
CA ALA A 16 -1.65 26.90 10.21
C ALA A 16 -2.78 26.21 10.98
N VAL A 17 -2.47 25.19 11.79
CA VAL A 17 -3.47 24.52 12.63
C VAL A 17 -3.95 25.43 13.76
N ARG A 18 -3.06 26.18 14.40
CA ARG A 18 -3.43 27.16 15.44
C ARG A 18 -4.34 28.25 14.91
N TRP A 19 -4.08 28.75 13.70
CA TRP A 19 -4.97 29.67 13.01
C TRP A 19 -6.35 29.06 12.79
N ALA A 20 -6.43 27.82 12.31
CA ALA A 20 -7.71 27.16 12.09
C ALA A 20 -8.50 26.98 13.40
N VAL A 21 -7.82 26.60 14.48
CA VAL A 21 -8.43 26.49 15.82
C VAL A 21 -8.95 27.86 16.29
N SER A 22 -8.16 28.92 16.19
CA SER A 22 -8.56 30.26 16.66
C SER A 22 -9.68 30.88 15.80
N ALA A 23 -9.73 30.52 14.52
CA ALA A 23 -10.76 30.97 13.58
C ALA A 23 -12.02 30.08 13.56
N GLY A 24 -12.05 28.97 14.32
CA GLY A 24 -13.14 28.00 14.29
C GLY A 24 -13.33 27.34 12.92
N LYS A 25 -12.23 27.10 12.20
CA LYS A 25 -12.18 26.57 10.83
C LYS A 25 -11.76 25.11 10.80
N THR A 26 -12.38 24.35 9.90
CA THR A 26 -12.03 22.94 9.65
C THR A 26 -10.98 22.82 8.55
N LEU A 27 -10.06 21.86 8.70
CA LEU A 27 -8.96 21.61 7.76
C LEU A 27 -9.04 20.22 7.13
N GLU A 28 -8.90 20.16 5.81
CA GLU A 28 -8.55 18.93 5.10
C GLU A 28 -7.01 18.84 5.05
N VAL A 29 -6.45 17.76 5.57
CA VAL A 29 -5.00 17.49 5.48
C VAL A 29 -4.71 16.78 4.16
N VAL A 30 -3.92 17.40 3.30
CA VAL A 30 -3.55 16.84 2.00
C VAL A 30 -2.04 16.66 1.95
N GLY A 31 -1.60 15.43 1.65
CA GLY A 31 -0.23 15.16 1.23
C GLY A 31 -0.05 15.58 -0.23
N ARG A 32 0.07 14.62 -1.14
CA ARG A 32 0.14 14.88 -2.60
C ARG A 32 -1.17 14.67 -3.35
N GLY A 33 -2.30 14.58 -2.66
CA GLY A 33 -3.62 14.47 -3.30
C GLY A 33 -3.96 13.16 -4.02
N SER A 34 -3.01 12.22 -4.22
CA SER A 34 -3.20 10.92 -4.91
C SER A 34 -4.40 10.05 -4.48
N LYS A 35 -5.01 10.35 -3.33
CA LYS A 35 -6.12 9.60 -2.72
C LYS A 35 -7.32 10.47 -2.36
N ARG A 36 -7.33 11.75 -2.77
CA ARG A 36 -8.35 12.72 -2.38
C ARG A 36 -9.76 12.35 -2.88
N ALA A 37 -9.83 11.57 -3.96
CA ALA A 37 -11.07 11.04 -4.51
C ALA A 37 -11.60 9.80 -3.76
N LEU A 38 -10.89 9.27 -2.76
CA LEU A 38 -11.39 8.14 -1.98
C LEU A 38 -12.50 8.60 -1.02
N GLY A 39 -13.65 7.94 -1.11
CA GLY A 39 -14.78 8.21 -0.23
C GLY A 39 -15.54 9.48 -0.60
N ARG A 40 -16.16 10.13 0.39
CA ARG A 40 -16.89 11.38 0.18
C ARG A 40 -15.90 12.55 0.18
N PRO A 41 -16.05 13.53 -0.72
CA PRO A 41 -15.26 14.75 -0.68
C PRO A 41 -15.31 15.40 0.70
N ALA A 42 -14.17 15.85 1.21
CA ALA A 42 -14.08 16.53 2.49
C ALA A 42 -14.87 17.85 2.44
N GLN A 43 -15.71 18.09 3.44
CA GLN A 43 -16.50 19.31 3.59
C GLN A 43 -15.82 20.22 4.63
N THR A 44 -14.64 20.73 4.29
CA THR A 44 -13.83 21.56 5.19
C THR A 44 -13.72 23.00 4.70
N ASP A 45 -13.44 23.93 5.60
CA ASP A 45 -13.30 25.35 5.27
C ASP A 45 -12.01 25.66 4.49
N ALA A 46 -10.94 24.93 4.77
CA ALA A 46 -9.64 25.13 4.14
C ALA A 46 -8.88 23.80 3.97
N THR A 47 -7.82 23.85 3.17
CA THR A 47 -6.90 22.74 2.93
C THR A 47 -5.53 23.08 3.51
N LEU A 48 -4.96 22.15 4.27
CA LEU A 48 -3.56 22.16 4.71
C LEU A 48 -2.75 21.25 3.77
N ASP A 49 -1.97 21.86 2.88
CA ASP A 49 -1.14 21.16 1.88
C ASP A 49 0.26 20.91 2.43
N LEU A 50 0.53 19.65 2.79
CA LEU A 50 1.81 19.18 3.32
C LEU A 50 2.72 18.62 2.23
N SER A 51 2.39 18.73 0.93
CA SER A 51 3.22 18.21 -0.17
C SER A 51 4.62 18.83 -0.21
N GLY A 52 4.75 20.09 0.23
CA GLY A 52 6.01 20.83 0.34
C GLY A 52 6.93 20.33 1.46
N LEU A 53 6.40 19.63 2.47
CA LEU A 53 7.19 18.97 3.49
C LEU A 53 7.77 17.66 2.94
N ALA A 54 8.74 17.76 2.05
CA ALA A 54 9.37 16.65 1.37
C ALA A 54 10.89 16.61 1.59
N GLY A 55 11.45 15.41 1.59
CA GLY A 55 12.89 15.16 1.75
C GLY A 55 13.17 14.03 2.74
N ILE A 56 14.19 13.23 2.42
CA ILE A 56 14.74 12.22 3.35
C ILE A 56 15.55 12.96 4.41
N THR A 57 15.26 12.70 5.68
CA THR A 57 15.93 13.34 6.83
C THR A 57 16.95 12.43 7.50
N LEU A 58 16.80 11.12 7.32
CA LEU A 58 17.73 10.09 7.77
C LEU A 58 17.56 8.84 6.93
N TYR A 59 18.65 8.19 6.55
CA TYR A 59 18.60 6.83 6.06
C TYR A 59 19.82 6.05 6.57
N GLU A 60 19.55 4.99 7.33
CA GLU A 60 20.55 4.09 7.90
C GLU A 60 20.28 2.69 7.33
N PRO A 61 20.79 2.36 6.12
CA PRO A 61 20.48 1.10 5.46
C PRO A 61 20.86 -0.12 6.29
N LYS A 62 21.97 -0.06 7.03
CA LYS A 62 22.43 -1.15 7.91
C LYS A 62 21.48 -1.42 9.08
N GLU A 63 20.78 -0.38 9.54
CA GLU A 63 19.80 -0.47 10.62
C GLU A 63 18.39 -0.74 10.09
N LEU A 64 18.20 -0.74 8.76
CA LEU A 64 16.90 -0.85 8.09
C LEU A 64 15.92 0.24 8.52
N VAL A 65 16.41 1.47 8.72
CA VAL A 65 15.61 2.60 9.20
C VAL A 65 15.70 3.78 8.23
N LEU A 66 14.54 4.36 7.91
CA LEU A 66 14.44 5.56 7.09
C LEU A 66 13.50 6.56 7.75
N SER A 67 13.94 7.81 7.88
CA SER A 67 13.08 8.94 8.26
C SER A 67 13.00 9.95 7.12
N ALA A 68 11.80 10.49 6.91
CA ALA A 68 11.55 11.48 5.87
C ALA A 68 10.41 12.40 6.29
N ARG A 69 10.36 13.58 5.68
CA ARG A 69 9.19 14.46 5.80
C ARG A 69 7.97 13.80 5.15
N ALA A 70 6.79 13.97 5.71
CA ALA A 70 5.58 13.23 5.36
C ALA A 70 5.10 13.45 3.90
N GLY A 71 5.41 14.60 3.31
CA GLY A 71 5.14 14.94 1.90
C GLY A 71 6.12 14.33 0.89
N THR A 72 7.15 13.61 1.35
CA THR A 72 8.15 12.97 0.46
C THR A 72 7.49 12.02 -0.54
N PRO A 73 7.75 12.15 -1.86
CA PRO A 73 7.22 11.25 -2.87
C PRO A 73 7.52 9.78 -2.55
N ILE A 74 6.52 8.92 -2.60
CA ILE A 74 6.71 7.48 -2.32
C ILE A 74 7.66 6.84 -3.33
N ALA A 75 7.59 7.26 -4.59
CA ALA A 75 8.48 6.78 -5.65
C ALA A 75 9.96 7.08 -5.34
N ALA A 76 10.26 8.27 -4.81
CA ALA A 76 11.62 8.63 -4.41
C ALA A 76 12.13 7.72 -3.27
N VAL A 77 11.27 7.39 -2.30
CA VAL A 77 11.62 6.43 -1.24
C VAL A 77 11.85 5.04 -1.81
N GLN A 78 10.99 4.56 -2.70
CA GLN A 78 11.12 3.24 -3.34
C GLN A 78 12.41 3.11 -4.15
N THR A 79 12.79 4.14 -4.92
CA THR A 79 14.06 4.17 -5.65
C THR A 79 15.25 4.09 -4.69
N LEU A 80 15.28 4.94 -3.67
CA LEU A 80 16.40 4.99 -2.70
C LEU A 80 16.61 3.66 -1.96
N VAL A 81 15.54 3.01 -1.52
CA VAL A 81 15.67 1.72 -0.84
C VAL A 81 16.07 0.61 -1.80
N ALA A 82 15.58 0.64 -3.05
CA ALA A 82 15.95 -0.34 -4.07
C ALA A 82 17.44 -0.28 -4.43
N GLU A 83 18.03 0.92 -4.52
CA GLU A 83 19.48 1.12 -4.73
C GLU A 83 20.35 0.47 -3.64
N ASN A 84 19.76 0.22 -2.46
CA ASN A 84 20.42 -0.40 -1.32
C ASN A 84 19.98 -1.86 -1.10
N ASN A 85 19.39 -2.51 -2.11
CA ASN A 85 18.82 -3.86 -2.03
C ASN A 85 17.78 -4.02 -0.92
N GLN A 86 16.98 -2.98 -0.69
CA GLN A 86 15.89 -2.94 0.28
C GLN A 86 14.56 -2.64 -0.42
N GLU A 87 13.48 -2.78 0.34
CA GLU A 87 12.14 -2.54 -0.14
C GLU A 87 11.19 -2.05 0.97
N LEU A 88 10.11 -1.41 0.54
CA LEU A 88 8.94 -1.20 1.37
C LEU A 88 8.12 -2.49 1.37
N ALA A 89 8.35 -3.35 2.35
CA ALA A 89 7.87 -4.73 2.33
C ALA A 89 6.34 -4.87 2.33
N PHE A 90 5.63 -3.84 2.79
CA PHE A 90 4.18 -3.77 2.75
C PHE A 90 3.61 -3.45 1.36
N GLU A 91 4.43 -3.23 0.32
CA GLU A 91 4.01 -3.04 -1.07
C GLU A 91 2.89 -1.99 -1.25
N PRO A 92 3.17 -0.70 -1.00
CA PRO A 92 2.13 0.33 -1.12
C PRO A 92 1.53 0.35 -2.52
N MET A 93 0.21 0.31 -2.58
CA MET A 93 -0.56 0.45 -3.80
C MET A 93 -0.37 1.84 -4.43
N ASP A 94 -0.23 1.86 -5.75
CA ASP A 94 -0.37 3.06 -6.57
C ASP A 94 -1.82 3.18 -7.07
N PHE A 95 -2.48 4.28 -6.69
CA PHE A 95 -3.87 4.56 -7.07
C PHE A 95 -4.02 5.21 -8.44
N SER A 96 -2.93 5.63 -9.11
CA SER A 96 -2.99 6.34 -10.40
C SER A 96 -3.81 5.60 -11.46
N ALA A 97 -3.71 4.27 -11.48
CA ALA A 97 -4.51 3.41 -12.35
C ALA A 97 -6.03 3.53 -12.09
N LEU A 98 -6.44 3.71 -10.85
CA LEU A 98 -7.83 3.69 -10.43
C LEU A 98 -8.46 5.09 -10.35
N LEU A 99 -7.72 6.06 -9.80
CA LEU A 99 -8.19 7.40 -9.49
C LEU A 99 -7.67 8.45 -10.48
N GLY A 100 -6.85 8.05 -11.45
CA GLY A 100 -6.13 8.97 -12.33
C GLY A 100 -4.94 9.64 -11.63
N GLY A 101 -4.24 10.49 -12.38
CA GLY A 101 -3.03 11.17 -11.95
C GLY A 101 -1.74 10.43 -12.31
N GLU A 102 -0.60 11.03 -11.96
CA GLU A 102 0.71 10.50 -12.31
C GLU A 102 1.08 9.27 -11.47
N PRO A 103 1.67 8.22 -12.08
CA PRO A 103 2.22 7.09 -11.34
C PRO A 103 3.23 7.53 -10.27
N GLY A 104 3.15 6.93 -9.09
CA GLY A 104 4.04 7.23 -7.97
C GLY A 104 3.82 8.60 -7.30
N ALA A 105 2.75 9.33 -7.66
CA ALA A 105 2.47 10.66 -7.11
C ALA A 105 2.10 10.69 -5.61
N GLY A 106 1.93 9.55 -4.96
CA GLY A 106 1.68 9.47 -3.52
C GLY A 106 2.83 10.00 -2.66
N SER A 107 2.55 10.28 -1.39
CA SER A 107 3.58 10.59 -0.39
C SER A 107 3.71 9.50 0.67
N LEU A 108 4.88 9.40 1.31
CA LEU A 108 5.12 8.42 2.38
C LEU A 108 4.16 8.62 3.56
N GLY A 109 3.94 9.86 4.00
CA GLY A 109 2.96 10.17 5.04
C GLY A 109 1.54 9.79 4.63
N GLY A 110 1.17 10.00 3.37
CA GLY A 110 -0.13 9.58 2.85
C GLY A 110 -0.29 8.06 2.81
N VAL A 111 0.76 7.31 2.46
CA VAL A 111 0.79 5.85 2.49
C VAL A 111 0.54 5.33 3.91
N LEU A 112 1.21 5.90 4.91
CA LEU A 112 1.07 5.52 6.31
C LEU A 112 -0.30 5.93 6.88
N ALA A 113 -0.73 7.18 6.63
CA ALA A 113 -2.01 7.70 7.11
C ALA A 113 -3.21 6.94 6.56
N THR A 114 -3.08 6.28 5.39
CA THR A 114 -4.12 5.39 4.85
C THR A 114 -3.77 3.90 4.97
N ASN A 115 -2.70 3.56 5.71
CA ASN A 115 -2.21 2.21 5.97
C ASN A 115 -2.13 1.31 4.71
N LEU A 116 -1.68 1.86 3.58
CA LEU A 116 -1.71 1.13 2.30
C LEU A 116 -0.79 -0.06 2.33
N SER A 117 -1.34 -1.22 2.04
CA SER A 117 -0.61 -2.47 2.07
C SER A 117 -1.04 -3.35 0.90
N GLY A 118 -0.08 -3.92 0.21
CA GLY A 118 -0.27 -4.78 -0.94
C GLY A 118 -0.23 -6.28 -0.62
N PRO A 119 -0.06 -7.11 -1.64
CA PRO A 119 -0.20 -8.57 -1.55
C PRO A 119 0.72 -9.25 -0.52
N ARG A 120 1.92 -8.70 -0.26
CA ARG A 120 2.86 -9.25 0.75
C ARG A 120 2.40 -9.09 2.20
N ARG A 121 1.32 -8.35 2.47
CA ARG A 121 0.85 -8.06 3.84
C ARG A 121 0.74 -9.28 4.73
N ILE A 122 0.32 -10.43 4.18
CA ILE A 122 0.15 -11.68 4.93
C ILE A 122 1.47 -12.20 5.55
N LYS A 123 2.60 -11.93 4.89
CA LYS A 123 3.93 -12.36 5.33
C LYS A 123 4.72 -11.24 6.00
N ALA A 124 4.66 -10.04 5.44
CA ALA A 124 5.51 -8.92 5.84
C ALA A 124 4.81 -7.88 6.74
N GLY A 125 3.51 -8.03 7.02
CA GLY A 125 2.73 -7.05 7.76
C GLY A 125 2.26 -5.87 6.91
N ALA A 126 1.40 -5.04 7.50
CA ALA A 126 0.85 -3.83 6.90
C ALA A 126 1.79 -2.64 7.06
N ALA A 127 1.55 -1.53 6.35
CA ALA A 127 2.31 -0.29 6.54
C ALA A 127 2.40 0.16 8.00
N ARG A 128 1.34 -0.04 8.80
CA ARG A 128 1.33 0.22 10.25
C ARG A 128 2.41 -0.55 11.02
N ASP A 129 2.73 -1.77 10.59
CA ASP A 129 3.69 -2.65 11.27
C ASP A 129 5.13 -2.26 10.93
N HIS A 130 5.30 -1.37 9.93
CA HIS A 130 6.56 -0.75 9.54
C HIS A 130 6.68 0.70 10.02
N PHE A 131 5.64 1.29 10.62
CA PHE A 131 5.63 2.66 11.10
C PHE A 131 6.25 2.75 12.50
N LEU A 132 7.49 3.22 12.60
CA LEU A 132 8.25 3.22 13.86
C LEU A 132 8.02 4.46 14.72
N GLY A 133 7.83 5.63 14.09
CA GLY A 133 7.67 6.89 14.80
C GLY A 133 7.35 8.05 13.88
N PHE A 134 6.95 9.17 14.48
CA PHE A 134 6.57 10.37 13.73
C PHE A 134 6.71 11.65 14.56
N ALA A 135 6.70 12.78 13.85
CA ALA A 135 6.37 14.09 14.40
C ALA A 135 5.09 14.59 13.71
N ALA A 136 4.21 15.24 14.47
CA ALA A 136 2.93 15.72 13.97
C ALA A 136 2.41 16.93 14.75
N VAL A 137 1.45 17.62 14.16
CA VAL A 137 0.67 18.68 14.79
C VAL A 137 -0.74 18.15 15.10
N SER A 138 -1.13 18.17 16.37
CA SER A 138 -2.46 17.74 16.82
C SER A 138 -3.54 18.72 16.35
N GLY A 139 -4.81 18.30 16.38
CA GLY A 139 -5.94 19.21 16.12
C GLY A 139 -6.08 20.38 17.10
N ARG A 140 -5.26 20.44 18.16
CA ARG A 140 -5.16 21.57 19.10
C ARG A 140 -4.05 22.57 18.74
N GLY A 141 -3.30 22.33 17.66
CA GLY A 141 -2.15 23.15 17.28
C GLY A 141 -0.94 22.93 18.18
N GLU A 142 -0.76 21.69 18.67
CA GLU A 142 0.38 21.29 19.49
C GLU A 142 1.26 20.32 18.70
N THR A 143 2.55 20.64 18.58
CA THR A 143 3.52 19.70 18.02
C THR A 143 3.86 18.61 19.03
N PHE A 144 3.82 17.36 18.58
CA PHE A 144 4.18 16.21 19.39
C PHE A 144 4.95 15.17 18.57
N LYS A 145 5.64 14.29 19.29
CA LYS A 145 6.41 13.18 18.72
C LYS A 145 6.05 11.90 19.43
N ALA A 146 6.02 10.80 18.69
CA ALA A 146 5.81 9.48 19.26
C ALA A 146 6.58 8.42 18.48
N GLY A 147 6.83 7.30 19.14
CA GLY A 147 7.67 6.23 18.59
C GLY A 147 9.15 6.60 18.57
N GLY A 148 9.92 5.96 17.71
CA GLY A 148 11.36 6.20 17.62
C GLY A 148 11.98 5.54 16.40
N ARG A 149 13.32 5.53 16.35
CA ARG A 149 14.09 4.88 15.28
C ARG A 149 14.37 3.42 15.56
N VAL A 150 14.03 2.93 16.75
CA VAL A 150 14.30 1.56 17.18
C VAL A 150 13.14 0.64 16.84
N VAL A 151 13.47 -0.57 16.35
CA VAL A 151 12.47 -1.60 16.01
C VAL A 151 11.77 -2.14 17.26
N LYS A 152 12.47 -2.20 18.40
CA LYS A 152 11.88 -2.57 19.69
C LYS A 152 11.66 -1.33 20.53
N ASN A 153 10.40 -0.93 20.64
CA ASN A 153 9.96 0.09 21.58
C ASN A 153 8.90 -0.51 22.50
N VAL A 154 9.28 -0.80 23.74
CA VAL A 154 8.43 -1.50 24.73
C VAL A 154 7.90 -0.57 25.82
N THR A 155 8.07 0.75 25.66
CA THR A 155 7.64 1.76 26.63
C THR A 155 6.50 2.59 26.07
N GLY A 156 5.42 2.71 26.86
CA GLY A 156 4.26 3.53 26.53
C GLY A 156 3.35 2.94 25.46
N TYR A 157 2.45 3.79 24.93
CA TYR A 157 1.52 3.42 23.87
C TYR A 157 2.17 3.57 22.49
N ASP A 158 1.92 2.60 21.62
CA ASP A 158 2.35 2.64 20.22
C ASP A 158 1.41 3.55 19.40
N LEU A 159 1.62 4.86 19.52
CA LEU A 159 0.83 5.85 18.79
C LEU A 159 1.06 5.78 17.27
N SER A 160 2.17 5.21 16.81
CA SER A 160 2.43 5.02 15.36
C SER A 160 1.37 4.10 14.75
N LYS A 161 1.00 3.02 15.45
CA LYS A 161 -0.12 2.15 15.04
C LYS A 161 -1.47 2.85 15.05
N LEU A 162 -1.71 3.79 15.97
CA LEU A 162 -2.92 4.60 15.99
C LEU A 162 -2.98 5.57 14.81
N MET A 163 -1.86 6.18 14.45
CA MET A 163 -1.78 7.13 13.33
C MET A 163 -1.93 6.44 11.96
N ALA A 164 -1.49 5.19 11.85
CA ALA A 164 -1.66 4.42 10.62
C ALA A 164 -3.14 4.15 10.34
N GLY A 165 -3.64 4.61 9.20
CA GLY A 165 -5.06 4.49 8.85
C GLY A 165 -5.95 5.58 9.46
N SER A 166 -5.37 6.65 10.02
CA SER A 166 -6.13 7.79 10.57
C SER A 166 -6.69 8.75 9.50
N PHE A 167 -6.27 8.62 8.24
CA PHE A 167 -6.68 9.52 7.13
C PHE A 167 -6.46 11.02 7.43
N GLY A 168 -5.50 11.36 8.29
CA GLY A 168 -5.22 12.75 8.69
C GLY A 168 -6.23 13.35 9.66
N THR A 169 -7.20 12.57 10.17
CA THR A 169 -8.24 13.05 11.09
C THR A 169 -7.75 13.24 12.53
N LEU A 170 -6.63 12.62 12.91
CA LEU A 170 -6.07 12.70 14.26
C LEU A 170 -4.98 13.77 14.40
N ALA A 171 -4.14 13.93 13.37
CA ALA A 171 -3.04 14.90 13.35
C ALA A 171 -2.48 15.09 11.93
N ALA A 172 -1.83 16.23 11.71
CA ALA A 172 -1.05 16.52 10.51
C ALA A 172 0.38 15.97 10.71
N LEU A 173 0.72 14.86 10.03
CA LEU A 173 2.08 14.28 10.06
C LEU A 173 3.07 15.20 9.35
N THR A 174 4.14 15.61 10.01
CA THR A 174 5.23 16.42 9.40
C THR A 174 6.42 15.56 9.03
N ASP A 175 6.77 14.59 9.89
CA ASP A 175 7.89 13.67 9.71
C ASP A 175 7.47 12.26 10.10
N VAL A 176 7.98 11.27 9.39
CA VAL A 176 7.69 9.85 9.61
C VAL A 176 8.98 9.04 9.56
N THR A 177 9.04 8.02 10.40
CA THR A 177 10.12 7.04 10.47
C THR A 177 9.54 5.67 10.23
N ILE A 178 10.12 4.94 9.29
CA ILE A 178 9.73 3.57 8.95
C ILE A 178 10.93 2.62 9.09
N LYS A 179 10.63 1.35 9.28
CA LYS A 179 11.60 0.30 8.97
C LYS A 179 11.47 -0.10 7.50
N THR A 180 12.59 -0.36 6.86
CA THR A 180 12.68 -1.02 5.56
C THR A 180 12.96 -2.51 5.78
N LEU A 181 12.90 -3.34 4.74
CA LEU A 181 13.40 -4.72 4.82
C LEU A 181 14.33 -5.01 3.63
N PRO A 182 15.24 -6.00 3.76
CA PRO A 182 16.00 -6.50 2.62
C PRO A 182 15.06 -6.99 1.52
N ARG A 183 15.39 -6.67 0.28
CA ARG A 183 14.69 -7.17 -0.90
C ARG A 183 14.97 -8.66 -1.06
N ALA A 184 13.94 -9.43 -1.38
CA ALA A 184 14.12 -10.84 -1.75
C ALA A 184 15.01 -10.98 -3.00
N GLU A 185 15.98 -11.89 -2.94
CA GLU A 185 16.91 -12.19 -4.05
C GLU A 185 16.14 -12.63 -5.31
N THR A 186 15.15 -13.51 -5.14
CA THR A 186 14.30 -13.98 -6.23
C THR A 186 12.87 -14.24 -5.77
N GLU A 187 11.98 -14.40 -6.76
CA GLU A 187 10.59 -14.78 -6.57
C GLU A 187 10.12 -15.74 -7.65
N ALA A 188 9.12 -16.57 -7.32
CA ALA A 188 8.42 -17.43 -8.26
C ALA A 188 6.93 -17.41 -7.93
N SER A 189 6.08 -17.50 -8.96
CA SER A 189 4.65 -17.65 -8.77
C SER A 189 4.14 -18.98 -9.32
N VAL A 190 3.43 -19.75 -8.50
CA VAL A 190 2.71 -20.95 -8.91
C VAL A 190 1.28 -20.55 -9.26
N LEU A 191 0.82 -20.98 -10.43
CA LEU A 191 -0.52 -20.73 -10.95
C LEU A 191 -1.32 -22.02 -10.90
N VAL A 192 -2.60 -21.95 -10.51
CA VAL A 192 -3.60 -23.01 -10.71
C VAL A 192 -4.70 -22.49 -11.61
N LEU A 193 -4.99 -23.23 -12.67
CA LEU A 193 -5.75 -22.70 -13.81
C LEU A 193 -7.18 -23.21 -13.86
N GLY A 194 -8.09 -22.34 -14.30
CA GLY A 194 -9.49 -22.69 -14.57
C GLY A 194 -10.32 -22.97 -13.32
N LEU A 195 -9.85 -22.58 -12.13
CA LEU A 195 -10.61 -22.77 -10.89
C LEU A 195 -11.85 -21.86 -10.86
N SER A 196 -12.94 -22.37 -10.29
CA SER A 196 -14.04 -21.52 -9.82
C SER A 196 -13.57 -20.68 -8.61
N PRO A 197 -14.26 -19.58 -8.26
CA PRO A 197 -13.93 -18.80 -7.07
C PRO A 197 -13.87 -19.65 -5.79
N GLU A 198 -14.80 -20.59 -5.61
CA GLU A 198 -14.87 -21.47 -4.44
C GLU A 198 -13.67 -22.44 -4.40
N ALA A 199 -13.35 -23.05 -5.54
CA ALA A 199 -12.20 -23.94 -5.66
C ALA A 199 -10.87 -23.18 -5.48
N ALA A 200 -10.79 -21.93 -5.93
CA ALA A 200 -9.64 -21.07 -5.74
C ALA A 200 -9.42 -20.72 -4.27
N VAL A 201 -10.50 -20.44 -3.51
CA VAL A 201 -10.42 -20.24 -2.05
C VAL A 201 -9.83 -21.48 -1.38
N ALA A 202 -10.30 -22.68 -1.74
CA ALA A 202 -9.76 -23.93 -1.19
C ALA A 202 -8.26 -24.12 -1.51
N ALA A 203 -7.85 -23.84 -2.75
CA ALA A 203 -6.45 -23.94 -3.17
C ALA A 203 -5.55 -22.91 -2.46
N MET A 204 -5.99 -21.66 -2.35
CA MET A 204 -5.26 -20.61 -1.64
C MET A 204 -5.13 -20.95 -0.14
N ALA A 205 -6.19 -21.46 0.49
CA ALA A 205 -6.16 -21.86 1.90
C ALA A 205 -5.18 -23.03 2.14
N ALA A 206 -5.23 -24.07 1.29
CA ALA A 206 -4.31 -25.20 1.38
C ALA A 206 -2.84 -24.75 1.27
N ALA A 207 -2.55 -23.86 0.33
CA ALA A 207 -1.21 -23.34 0.14
C ALA A 207 -0.75 -22.40 1.26
N MET A 208 -1.60 -21.51 1.75
CA MET A 208 -1.26 -20.61 2.87
C MET A 208 -1.06 -21.36 4.18
N GLY A 209 -1.75 -22.49 4.38
CA GLY A 209 -1.54 -23.39 5.52
C GLY A 209 -0.37 -24.37 5.37
N SER A 210 0.31 -24.37 4.21
CA SER A 210 1.42 -25.26 3.93
C SER A 210 2.75 -24.74 4.53
N PRO A 211 3.79 -25.58 4.66
CA PRO A 211 5.11 -25.14 5.10
C PRO A 211 5.90 -24.37 4.02
N PHE A 212 5.28 -24.05 2.88
CA PHE A 212 5.99 -23.42 1.75
C PHE A 212 6.08 -21.88 1.85
N GLU A 213 5.53 -21.27 2.88
CA GLU A 213 5.63 -19.83 3.17
C GLU A 213 5.24 -18.93 1.98
N VAL A 214 4.02 -19.12 1.48
CA VAL A 214 3.42 -18.28 0.44
C VAL A 214 3.39 -16.82 0.91
N SER A 215 4.00 -15.92 0.12
CA SER A 215 4.09 -14.50 0.47
C SER A 215 2.92 -13.66 -0.04
N ALA A 216 2.19 -14.14 -1.05
CA ALA A 216 0.99 -13.50 -1.57
C ALA A 216 0.07 -14.53 -2.28
N ALA A 217 -1.23 -14.29 -2.28
CA ALA A 217 -2.23 -15.12 -2.96
C ALA A 217 -3.28 -14.24 -3.64
N ALA A 218 -3.68 -14.59 -4.87
CA ALA A 218 -4.73 -13.89 -5.61
C ALA A 218 -5.49 -14.85 -6.54
N HIS A 219 -6.79 -14.63 -6.70
CA HIS A 219 -7.59 -15.29 -7.73
C HIS A 219 -8.08 -14.25 -8.75
N LEU A 220 -7.77 -14.48 -10.01
CA LEU A 220 -8.16 -13.65 -11.14
C LEU A 220 -9.15 -14.43 -12.00
N PRO A 221 -10.43 -14.04 -12.05
CA PRO A 221 -11.39 -14.59 -13.01
C PRO A 221 -10.89 -14.42 -14.46
N ALA A 222 -11.32 -15.27 -15.39
CA ALA A 222 -10.80 -15.29 -16.76
C ALA A 222 -10.80 -13.91 -17.45
N GLY A 223 -11.89 -13.14 -17.32
CA GLY A 223 -11.98 -11.79 -17.89
C GLY A 223 -11.08 -10.75 -17.19
N VAL A 224 -10.66 -11.00 -15.95
CA VAL A 224 -9.67 -10.16 -15.25
C VAL A 224 -8.25 -10.58 -15.65
N ALA A 225 -7.97 -11.88 -15.68
CA ALA A 225 -6.68 -12.43 -16.08
C ALA A 225 -6.26 -11.95 -17.49
N GLY A 226 -7.20 -11.98 -18.45
CA GLY A 226 -6.96 -11.50 -19.81
C GLY A 226 -6.74 -9.98 -19.95
N ARG A 227 -7.06 -9.19 -18.91
CA ARG A 227 -6.85 -7.72 -18.88
C ARG A 227 -5.56 -7.31 -18.17
N THR A 228 -4.81 -8.26 -17.62
CA THR A 228 -3.56 -7.95 -16.90
C THR A 228 -2.43 -7.51 -17.83
N GLY A 229 -2.41 -7.99 -19.07
CA GLY A 229 -1.29 -7.80 -20.01
C GLY A 229 0.01 -8.49 -19.58
N VAL A 230 -0.03 -9.36 -18.58
CA VAL A 230 1.16 -10.04 -18.05
C VAL A 230 1.50 -11.25 -18.92
N ALA A 231 2.71 -11.26 -19.47
CA ALA A 231 3.21 -12.37 -20.28
C ALA A 231 3.25 -13.68 -19.49
N GLY A 232 2.89 -14.78 -20.14
CA GLY A 232 2.87 -16.11 -19.53
C GLY A 232 1.62 -16.43 -18.71
N LEU A 233 0.65 -15.52 -18.62
CA LEU A 233 -0.69 -15.90 -18.15
C LEU A 233 -1.46 -16.60 -19.28
N PRO A 234 -2.21 -17.66 -18.96
CA PRO A 234 -2.97 -18.40 -19.96
C PRO A 234 -4.24 -17.66 -20.39
N ASP A 235 -4.46 -17.61 -21.70
CA ASP A 235 -5.63 -16.95 -22.29
C ASP A 235 -6.94 -17.64 -21.93
N GLY A 236 -7.96 -16.82 -21.67
CA GLY A 236 -9.35 -17.26 -21.49
C GLY A 236 -9.62 -18.09 -20.22
N ARG A 237 -8.64 -18.26 -19.33
CA ARG A 237 -8.78 -19.07 -18.10
C ARG A 237 -8.66 -18.21 -16.84
N ALA A 238 -9.41 -18.59 -15.81
CA ALA A 238 -9.18 -18.05 -14.47
C ALA A 238 -7.81 -18.50 -13.95
N VAL A 239 -7.15 -17.65 -13.17
CA VAL A 239 -5.79 -17.88 -12.66
C VAL A 239 -5.80 -17.68 -11.15
N THR A 240 -5.40 -18.71 -10.40
CA THR A 240 -5.12 -18.60 -8.96
C THR A 240 -3.62 -18.59 -8.77
N ALA A 241 -3.06 -17.45 -8.37
CA ALA A 241 -1.61 -17.21 -8.34
C ALA A 241 -1.10 -17.10 -6.90
N LEU A 242 -0.01 -17.81 -6.60
CA LEU A 242 0.63 -17.82 -5.29
C LEU A 242 2.12 -17.48 -5.39
N ARG A 243 2.57 -16.47 -4.66
CA ARG A 243 3.97 -16.00 -4.68
C ARG A 243 4.82 -16.71 -3.64
N LEU A 244 6.05 -17.01 -4.03
CA LEU A 244 7.14 -17.42 -3.17
C LEU A 244 8.31 -16.47 -3.37
N GLU A 245 8.97 -16.08 -2.28
CA GLU A 245 10.09 -15.12 -2.30
C GLU A 245 11.18 -15.56 -1.33
N GLY A 246 12.43 -15.24 -1.66
CA GLY A 246 13.59 -15.48 -0.82
C GLY A 246 14.84 -15.81 -1.64
N VAL A 247 15.69 -16.66 -1.07
CA VAL A 247 16.95 -17.13 -1.67
C VAL A 247 16.69 -18.25 -2.68
N GLY A 248 17.43 -18.28 -3.80
CA GLY A 248 17.16 -19.14 -4.97
C GLY A 248 16.84 -20.61 -4.67
N PRO A 249 17.75 -21.38 -4.04
CA PRO A 249 17.51 -22.78 -3.68
C PRO A 249 16.27 -23.02 -2.81
N SER A 250 15.99 -22.12 -1.86
CA SER A 250 14.80 -22.21 -1.00
C SER A 250 13.52 -21.97 -1.80
N VAL A 251 13.50 -20.95 -2.67
CA VAL A 251 12.35 -20.67 -3.53
C VAL A 251 12.07 -21.84 -4.48
N ALA A 252 13.10 -22.41 -5.10
CA ALA A 252 12.96 -23.56 -5.99
C ALA A 252 12.36 -24.78 -5.26
N HIS A 253 12.90 -25.14 -4.09
CA HIS A 253 12.40 -26.25 -3.29
C HIS A 253 10.92 -26.05 -2.88
N ARG A 254 10.58 -24.85 -2.38
CA ARG A 254 9.21 -24.52 -1.94
C ARG A 254 8.23 -24.47 -3.12
N ARG A 255 8.67 -23.97 -4.28
CA ARG A 255 7.88 -24.00 -5.53
C ARG A 255 7.53 -25.41 -5.93
N ASP A 256 8.50 -26.32 -5.94
CA ASP A 256 8.26 -27.70 -6.37
C ASP A 256 7.36 -28.46 -5.39
N GLY A 257 7.50 -28.18 -4.08
CA GLY A 257 6.58 -28.66 -3.07
C GLY A 257 5.15 -28.12 -3.25
N LEU A 258 5.03 -26.83 -3.51
CA LEU A 258 3.74 -26.17 -3.73
C LEU A 258 3.04 -26.66 -5.00
N LEU A 259 3.78 -26.92 -6.09
CA LEU A 259 3.26 -27.54 -7.30
C LEU A 259 2.65 -28.93 -7.01
N ARG A 260 3.33 -29.77 -6.22
CA ARG A 260 2.81 -31.09 -5.85
C ARG A 260 1.54 -30.98 -4.99
N LEU A 261 1.52 -30.04 -4.05
CA LEU A 261 0.35 -29.79 -3.21
C LEU A 261 -0.86 -29.34 -4.05
N LEU A 262 -0.64 -28.42 -4.98
CA LEU A 262 -1.71 -27.81 -5.77
C LEU A 262 -2.17 -28.66 -6.96
N ALA A 263 -1.43 -29.70 -7.34
CA ALA A 263 -1.84 -30.65 -8.39
C ALA A 263 -3.20 -31.30 -8.11
N ALA A 264 -3.58 -31.46 -6.83
CA ALA A 264 -4.91 -31.95 -6.44
C ALA A 264 -6.06 -30.97 -6.74
N HIS A 265 -5.75 -29.68 -6.94
CA HIS A 265 -6.74 -28.65 -7.21
C HIS A 265 -6.91 -28.37 -8.71
N GLY A 266 -5.89 -28.58 -9.53
CA GLY A 266 -5.98 -28.37 -10.98
C GLY A 266 -4.63 -28.33 -11.69
N ALA A 267 -4.67 -28.04 -13.00
CA ALA A 267 -3.46 -27.86 -13.80
C ALA A 267 -2.63 -26.68 -13.27
N CYS A 268 -1.34 -26.94 -13.03
CA CYS A 268 -0.44 -25.97 -12.44
C CYS A 268 0.64 -25.50 -13.44
N GLU A 269 0.96 -24.22 -13.40
CA GLU A 269 2.03 -23.59 -14.19
C GLU A 269 2.90 -22.70 -13.28
N CYS A 270 4.08 -22.30 -13.75
CA CYS A 270 4.98 -21.41 -13.01
C CYS A 270 5.35 -20.20 -13.85
N LEU A 271 5.32 -19.02 -13.23
CA LEU A 271 5.85 -17.80 -13.83
C LEU A 271 7.33 -17.64 -13.49
N ALA A 272 8.09 -17.16 -14.48
CA ALA A 272 9.44 -16.65 -14.27
C ALA A 272 9.41 -15.35 -13.43
N VAL A 273 10.57 -14.95 -12.92
CA VAL A 273 10.73 -13.81 -11.99
C VAL A 273 10.06 -12.53 -12.52
N ASP A 274 10.32 -12.15 -13.77
CA ASP A 274 9.83 -10.87 -14.31
C ASP A 274 8.31 -10.88 -14.49
N ALA A 275 7.74 -11.99 -15.00
CA ALA A 275 6.30 -12.16 -15.12
C ALA A 275 5.61 -12.22 -13.75
N SER A 276 6.25 -12.84 -12.76
CA SER A 276 5.80 -12.84 -11.36
C SER A 276 5.73 -11.41 -10.81
N ARG A 277 6.82 -10.62 -10.95
CA ARG A 277 6.86 -9.22 -10.48
C ARG A 277 5.80 -8.35 -11.15
N ALA A 278 5.61 -8.53 -12.46
CA ALA A 278 4.59 -7.84 -13.23
C ALA A 278 3.17 -8.21 -12.76
N LEU A 279 2.91 -9.50 -12.51
CA LEU A 279 1.63 -9.96 -11.98
C LEU A 279 1.30 -9.32 -10.64
N TRP A 280 2.23 -9.34 -9.69
CA TRP A 280 1.97 -8.81 -8.34
C TRP A 280 1.88 -7.29 -8.31
N THR A 281 2.59 -6.59 -9.20
CA THR A 281 2.39 -5.15 -9.42
C THR A 281 0.98 -4.88 -9.96
N THR A 282 0.54 -5.63 -10.96
CA THR A 282 -0.80 -5.56 -11.55
C THR A 282 -1.91 -5.84 -10.54
N VAL A 283 -1.74 -6.86 -9.69
CA VAL A 283 -2.68 -7.19 -8.60
C VAL A 283 -2.70 -6.08 -7.54
N ARG A 284 -1.51 -5.62 -7.11
CA ARG A 284 -1.36 -4.54 -6.11
C ARG A 284 -2.05 -3.26 -6.55
N ASP A 285 -1.82 -2.85 -7.80
CA ASP A 285 -2.29 -1.57 -8.35
C ASP A 285 -3.65 -1.68 -9.06
N VAL A 286 -4.29 -2.85 -8.98
CA VAL A 286 -5.60 -3.16 -9.56
C VAL A 286 -5.73 -2.75 -11.02
N THR A 287 -4.64 -2.82 -11.79
CA THR A 287 -4.58 -2.32 -13.17
C THR A 287 -5.60 -2.95 -14.15
N PRO A 288 -6.10 -4.20 -13.96
CA PRO A 288 -7.15 -4.73 -14.84
C PRO A 288 -8.50 -4.02 -14.68
N PHE A 289 -8.66 -3.21 -13.64
CA PHE A 289 -9.85 -2.40 -13.38
C PHE A 289 -9.72 -0.95 -13.88
N ARG A 290 -8.60 -0.61 -14.53
CA ARG A 290 -8.44 0.69 -15.22
C ARG A 290 -9.56 0.89 -16.22
N SER A 291 -10.08 2.10 -16.32
CA SER A 291 -10.91 2.50 -17.46
C SER A 291 -10.03 2.42 -18.71
N SER A 292 -10.32 1.48 -19.61
CA SER A 292 -9.61 1.29 -20.86
C SER A 292 -9.94 2.44 -21.82
N GLY A 293 -9.19 3.53 -21.74
CA GLY A 293 -9.17 4.59 -22.76
C GLY A 293 -10.48 5.36 -22.98
N SER A 294 -11.52 5.11 -22.19
CA SER A 294 -12.71 5.96 -22.14
C SER A 294 -12.48 7.03 -21.07
N PRO A 295 -12.71 8.33 -21.35
CA PRO A 295 -12.70 9.39 -20.33
C PRO A 295 -13.77 9.19 -19.25
N ASP A 296 -14.60 8.16 -19.39
CA ASP A 296 -15.61 7.76 -18.42
C ASP A 296 -14.96 7.13 -17.17
N THR A 297 -14.44 8.00 -16.31
CA THR A 297 -13.99 7.71 -14.94
C THR A 297 -15.15 7.34 -14.00
N ASP A 298 -16.40 7.37 -14.49
CA ASP A 298 -17.62 7.07 -13.72
C ASP A 298 -17.94 5.57 -13.62
N ARG A 299 -17.16 4.67 -14.24
CA ARG A 299 -17.42 3.24 -14.11
C ARG A 299 -17.11 2.78 -12.68
N PRO A 300 -18.12 2.38 -11.88
CA PRO A 300 -17.89 1.99 -10.50
C PRO A 300 -17.07 0.68 -10.46
N VAL A 301 -16.00 0.68 -9.67
CA VAL A 301 -15.20 -0.53 -9.39
C VAL A 301 -16.06 -1.57 -8.67
N TRP A 302 -16.89 -1.09 -7.73
CA TRP A 302 -17.87 -1.86 -7.00
C TRP A 302 -19.19 -1.07 -6.96
N ARG A 303 -20.31 -1.77 -7.18
CA ARG A 303 -21.66 -1.21 -6.98
C ARG A 303 -22.39 -2.07 -5.96
N ILE A 304 -22.69 -1.50 -4.81
CA ILE A 304 -23.54 -2.12 -3.80
C ILE A 304 -24.96 -1.61 -4.05
N SER A 305 -25.88 -2.52 -4.38
CA SER A 305 -27.30 -2.21 -4.53
C SER A 305 -28.06 -2.86 -3.38
N THR A 306 -28.51 -2.02 -2.45
CA THR A 306 -29.31 -2.44 -1.29
C THR A 306 -30.44 -1.43 -1.09
N ALA A 307 -31.53 -1.89 -0.48
CA ALA A 307 -32.60 -0.98 -0.06
C ALA A 307 -32.03 0.01 0.96
N PRO A 308 -32.45 1.29 0.98
CA PRO A 308 -31.95 2.27 1.95
C PRO A 308 -32.07 1.82 3.41
N SER A 309 -33.12 1.05 3.72
CA SER A 309 -33.36 0.47 5.04
C SER A 309 -32.39 -0.65 5.43
N ARG A 310 -31.64 -1.21 4.48
CA ARG A 310 -30.68 -2.32 4.67
C ARG A 310 -29.26 -1.94 4.25
N GLY A 311 -28.94 -0.65 4.28
CA GLY A 311 -27.62 -0.15 3.90
C GLY A 311 -26.49 -0.56 4.86
N ALA A 312 -26.83 -0.87 6.10
CA ALA A 312 -25.90 -1.25 7.16
C ALA A 312 -25.74 -2.77 7.33
N GLU A 313 -26.55 -3.58 6.63
CA GLU A 313 -26.46 -5.05 6.56
C GLU A 313 -25.49 -5.48 5.46
#